data_AF-A0A258BU51-F1
#
_entry.id   AF-A0A258BU51-F1
#
_cell.length_a   1.000
_cell.length_b   1.000
_cell.length_c   1.000
_cell.angle_alpha   90.00
_cell.angle_beta   90.00
_cell.angle_gamma   90.00
#
_symmetry.space_group_name_H-M   'P 1'
#
loop_
_entity.id
_entity.type
_entity.pdbx_description
1 polymer ?
#
loop_
_entity_poly.entity_id
_entity_poly.type
_entity_poly.pdbx_seq_one_letter_code
_entity_poly.pdbx_strand_id
1 'polypeptide(L)'
;MIIDDIWQIRARLAVWIADPQVQVVLVSGGTGFTARDNTPQAVAPLLDRPVDGFGELFRQVSVAEIGTSALQSRALAGVSNGTLVCCLPGSPNACRTAWERILGEQLDSRTGPCNFVAHLQASVNGVS
;
A
#
# COMPACT_ATOMS: atom_id res chain seq x y z
N MET A 1 -1.13 -9.83 13.53
CA MET A 1 0.31 -9.70 13.25
C MET A 1 0.77 -10.99 12.59
N ILE A 2 1.50 -10.91 11.49
CA ILE A 2 2.03 -12.06 10.73
C ILE A 2 3.55 -11.96 10.81
N ILE A 3 4.24 -13.10 10.81
CA ILE A 3 5.70 -13.14 10.76
C ILE A 3 6.14 -12.61 9.38
N ASP A 4 7.24 -11.85 9.34
CA ASP A 4 7.80 -11.29 8.10
C ASP A 4 8.47 -12.37 7.24
N ASP A 5 7.63 -13.27 6.73
CA ASP A 5 7.95 -14.39 5.86
C ASP A 5 7.19 -14.22 4.55
N ILE A 6 7.91 -14.38 3.43
CA ILE A 6 7.38 -14.16 2.08
C ILE A 6 6.10 -14.95 1.83
N TRP A 7 6.08 -16.21 2.26
CA TRP A 7 4.98 -17.13 1.95
C TRP A 7 3.76 -16.86 2.81
N GLN A 8 3.96 -16.56 4.09
CA GLN A 8 2.86 -16.18 4.98
C GLN A 8 2.20 -14.87 4.57
N ILE A 9 3.00 -13.87 4.18
CA ILE A 9 2.48 -12.60 3.66
C ILE A 9 1.67 -12.86 2.39
N ARG A 10 2.23 -13.61 1.42
CA ARG A 10 1.54 -13.93 0.17
C ARG A 10 0.23 -14.69 0.40
N ALA A 11 0.25 -15.72 1.24
CA ALA A 11 -0.93 -16.51 1.55
C ALA A 11 -2.05 -15.65 2.14
N ARG A 12 -1.70 -14.72 3.05
CA ARG A 12 -2.71 -13.82 3.60
C ARG A 12 -3.23 -12.82 2.58
N LEU A 13 -2.34 -12.18 1.83
CA LEU A 13 -2.72 -11.19 0.82
C LEU A 13 -3.60 -11.82 -0.27
N ALA A 14 -3.29 -13.03 -0.72
CA ALA A 14 -4.10 -13.75 -1.70
C ALA A 14 -5.55 -13.97 -1.23
N VAL A 15 -5.75 -14.32 0.05
CA VAL A 15 -7.10 -14.46 0.63
C VAL A 15 -7.85 -13.14 0.60
N TRP A 16 -7.20 -12.04 0.99
CA TRP A 16 -7.84 -10.72 1.01
C TRP A 16 -8.09 -10.16 -0.39
N ILE A 17 -7.16 -10.35 -1.32
CA ILE A 17 -7.33 -9.93 -2.73
C ILE A 17 -8.51 -10.68 -3.38
N ALA A 18 -8.73 -11.95 -3.02
CA ALA A 18 -9.84 -12.75 -3.54
C ALA A 18 -11.19 -12.46 -2.86
N ASP A 19 -11.21 -11.79 -1.70
CA ASP A 19 -12.42 -11.50 -0.95
C ASP A 19 -13.14 -10.27 -1.52
N PRO A 20 -14.36 -10.40 -2.07
CA PRO A 20 -15.09 -9.29 -2.69
C PRO A 20 -15.49 -8.18 -1.70
N GLN A 21 -15.37 -8.41 -0.38
CA GLN A 21 -15.62 -7.40 0.64
C GLN A 21 -14.38 -6.56 0.96
N VAL A 22 -13.19 -6.96 0.50
CA VAL A 22 -11.92 -6.28 0.82
C VAL A 22 -11.47 -5.38 -0.32
N GLN A 23 -11.71 -4.09 -0.15
CA GLN A 23 -11.36 -3.08 -1.15
C GLN A 23 -9.92 -2.55 -1.01
N VAL A 24 -9.41 -2.47 0.22
CA VAL A 24 -8.09 -1.90 0.51
C VAL A 24 -7.39 -2.74 1.57
N VAL A 25 -6.11 -3.04 1.35
CA VAL A 25 -5.21 -3.69 2.31
C VAL A 25 -4.06 -2.75 2.62
N LEU A 26 -3.90 -2.40 3.89
CA LEU A 26 -2.76 -1.64 4.39
C LEU A 26 -1.83 -2.57 5.15
N VAL A 27 -0.57 -2.65 4.71
CA VAL A 27 0.50 -3.40 5.37
C VAL A 27 1.47 -2.38 5.96
N SER A 28 1.87 -2.55 7.22
CA SER A 28 2.88 -1.72 7.86
C SER A 28 4.01 -2.61 8.40
N GLY A 29 5.24 -2.30 8.00
CA GLY A 29 6.44 -3.06 8.37
C GLY A 29 7.01 -3.93 7.24
N GLY A 30 8.23 -4.40 7.45
CA GLY A 30 8.93 -5.30 6.52
C GLY A 30 9.43 -4.65 5.23
N THR A 31 9.47 -3.31 5.16
CA THR A 31 9.94 -2.55 4.01
C THR A 31 11.36 -1.98 4.18
N GLY A 32 12.06 -2.33 5.26
CA GLY A 32 13.46 -1.92 5.51
C GLY A 32 14.46 -2.67 4.64
N PHE A 33 15.74 -2.69 5.02
CA PHE A 33 16.81 -3.37 4.27
C PHE A 33 17.46 -4.54 5.03
N THR A 34 16.86 -4.96 6.15
CA THR A 34 17.33 -6.13 6.90
C THR A 34 16.92 -7.42 6.20
N ALA A 35 17.59 -8.53 6.52
CA ALA A 35 17.25 -9.85 5.98
C ALA A 35 15.83 -10.33 6.34
N ARG A 36 15.15 -9.64 7.27
CA ARG A 36 13.77 -9.92 7.64
C ARG A 36 12.77 -9.11 6.83
N ASP A 37 13.18 -8.01 6.19
CA ASP A 37 12.28 -7.10 5.49
C ASP A 37 11.87 -7.66 4.12
N ASN A 38 10.82 -8.48 4.12
CA ASN A 38 10.39 -9.25 2.96
C ASN A 38 9.13 -8.70 2.29
N THR A 39 8.46 -7.71 2.86
CA THR A 39 7.18 -7.17 2.38
C THR A 39 7.21 -6.82 0.88
N PRO A 40 8.18 -6.04 0.34
CA PRO A 40 8.20 -5.72 -1.09
C PRO A 40 8.33 -6.94 -2.00
N GLN A 41 9.17 -7.92 -1.62
CA GLN A 41 9.39 -9.16 -2.36
C GLN A 41 8.18 -10.09 -2.30
N ALA A 42 7.44 -10.06 -1.19
CA ALA A 42 6.21 -10.82 -1.01
C ALA A 42 5.07 -10.24 -1.84
N VAL A 43 4.88 -8.91 -1.78
CA VAL A 43 3.73 -8.21 -2.34
C VAL A 43 3.85 -7.95 -3.83
N ALA A 44 5.01 -7.49 -4.33
CA ALA A 44 5.13 -7.04 -5.72
C ALA A 44 4.67 -8.07 -6.77
N PRO A 45 4.96 -9.39 -6.63
CA PRO A 45 4.49 -10.40 -7.59
C PRO A 45 2.99 -10.66 -7.56
N LEU A 46 2.27 -10.17 -6.56
CA LEU A 46 0.81 -10.32 -6.44
C LEU A 46 0.04 -9.14 -7.05
N LEU A 47 0.72 -8.10 -7.52
CA LEU A 47 0.08 -6.90 -8.04
C LEU A 47 -0.18 -7.05 -9.54
N ASP A 48 -1.44 -6.91 -9.97
CA ASP A 48 -1.78 -6.91 -11.40
C ASP A 48 -1.29 -5.63 -12.06
N ARG A 49 -1.40 -4.51 -11.34
CA ARG A 49 -0.96 -3.18 -11.78
C ARG A 49 -0.23 -2.47 -10.64
N PRO A 50 1.08 -2.22 -10.76
CA PRO A 50 1.79 -1.41 -9.77
C PRO A 50 1.30 0.04 -9.82
N VAL A 51 1.35 0.72 -8.67
CA VAL A 51 1.11 2.16 -8.53
C VAL A 51 2.44 2.80 -8.13
N ASP A 52 3.35 2.93 -9.10
CA ASP A 52 4.72 3.39 -8.85
C ASP A 52 4.77 4.77 -8.20
N GLY A 53 3.85 5.66 -8.60
CA GLY A 53 3.70 7.00 -8.05
C GLY A 53 3.44 7.04 -6.53
N PHE A 54 2.94 5.95 -5.93
CA PHE A 54 2.77 5.88 -4.47
C PHE A 54 4.11 5.92 -3.74
N GLY A 55 5.05 5.06 -4.14
CA GLY A 55 6.37 4.99 -3.50
C GLY A 55 7.19 6.26 -3.77
N GLU A 56 7.06 6.82 -4.98
CA GLU A 56 7.70 8.08 -5.36
C GLU A 56 7.20 9.26 -4.54
N LEU A 57 5.88 9.47 -4.50
CA LEU A 57 5.27 10.55 -3.73
C LEU A 57 5.53 10.38 -2.24
N PHE A 58 5.44 9.15 -1.72
CA PHE A 58 5.76 8.85 -0.33
C PHE A 58 7.19 9.27 0.02
N ARG A 59 8.18 8.93 -0.81
CA ARG A 59 9.57 9.36 -0.60
C ARG A 59 9.69 10.88 -0.70
N GLN A 60 9.05 11.50 -1.69
CA GLN A 60 9.08 12.96 -1.87
C GLN A 60 8.56 13.71 -0.65
N VAL A 61 7.38 13.33 -0.13
CA VAL A 61 6.82 13.98 1.08
C VAL A 61 7.65 13.66 2.32
N SER A 62 8.24 12.46 2.40
CA SER A 62 9.10 12.06 3.52
C SER A 62 10.43 12.81 3.56
N VAL A 63 10.99 13.23 2.42
CA VAL A 63 12.26 13.98 2.39
C VAL A 63 12.18 15.27 3.21
N ALA A 64 11.02 15.93 3.23
CA ALA A 64 10.81 17.14 4.03
C ALA A 64 10.85 16.87 5.55
N GLU A 65 10.54 15.65 5.98
CA GLU A 65 10.44 15.27 7.40
C GLU A 65 11.70 14.59 7.92
N ILE A 66 12.30 13.68 7.12
CA ILE A 66 13.38 12.79 7.56
C ILE A 66 14.64 12.88 6.68
N GLY A 67 14.67 13.80 5.72
CA GLY A 67 15.81 14.04 4.84
C GLY A 67 16.18 12.82 4.00
N THR A 68 17.48 12.56 3.87
CA THR A 68 18.02 11.44 3.08
C THR A 68 17.62 10.07 3.60
N SER A 69 17.16 9.96 4.86
CA SER A 69 16.61 8.72 5.43
C SER A 69 15.41 8.20 4.64
N ALA A 70 14.69 9.07 3.92
CA ALA A 70 13.60 8.68 3.02
C ALA A 70 14.04 7.67 1.94
N LEU A 71 15.33 7.66 1.55
CA LEU A 71 15.88 6.69 0.61
C LEU A 71 15.78 5.25 1.12
N GLN A 72 15.78 5.03 2.44
CA GLN A 72 15.67 3.70 3.03
C GLN A 72 14.23 3.17 3.08
N SER A 73 13.25 3.94 2.60
CA SER A 73 11.85 3.52 2.59
C SER A 73 11.48 2.84 1.28
N ARG A 74 11.24 1.52 1.32
CA ARG A 74 10.71 0.74 0.19
C ARG A 74 9.18 0.63 0.22
N ALA A 75 8.50 1.76 0.46
CA ALA A 75 7.04 1.81 0.36
C ALA A 75 6.62 1.53 -1.10
N LEU A 76 5.57 0.71 -1.26
CA LEU A 76 5.03 0.35 -2.57
C LEU A 76 3.51 0.19 -2.49
N ALA A 77 2.84 0.34 -3.63
CA ALA A 77 1.43 0.01 -3.75
C ALA A 77 1.13 -0.57 -5.13
N GLY A 78 -0.02 -1.23 -5.24
CA GLY A 78 -0.58 -1.68 -6.50
C GLY A 78 -2.02 -2.13 -6.33
N VAL A 79 -2.65 -2.42 -7.45
CA VAL A 79 -4.00 -3.00 -7.48
C VAL A 79 -3.90 -4.44 -7.95
N SER A 80 -4.60 -5.34 -7.27
CA SER A 80 -4.83 -6.71 -7.73
C SER A 80 -6.29 -7.09 -7.49
N ASN A 81 -6.93 -7.69 -8.50
CA ASN A 81 -8.35 -8.06 -8.46
C ASN A 81 -9.30 -6.90 -8.06
N GLY A 82 -8.93 -5.64 -8.27
CA GLY A 82 -9.70 -4.48 -7.81
C GLY A 82 -9.55 -4.14 -6.32
N THR A 83 -8.65 -4.82 -5.61
CA THR A 83 -8.22 -4.49 -4.25
C THR A 83 -6.95 -3.65 -4.31
N LEU A 84 -6.94 -2.48 -3.66
CA LEU A 84 -5.74 -1.65 -3.51
C LEU A 84 -4.88 -2.20 -2.37
N VAL A 85 -3.62 -2.53 -2.63
CA VAL A 85 -2.67 -2.98 -1.63
C VAL A 85 -1.59 -1.93 -1.46
N CYS A 86 -1.41 -1.41 -0.24
CA CYS A 86 -0.38 -0.42 0.09
C CYS A 86 0.52 -0.94 1.21
N CYS A 87 1.83 -0.93 0.98
CA CYS A 87 2.85 -1.34 1.92
C CYS A 87 3.63 -0.12 2.42
N LEU A 88 3.57 0.09 3.73
CA LEU A 88 4.12 1.23 4.46
C LEU A 88 5.29 0.79 5.35
N PRO A 89 6.21 1.71 5.69
CA PRO A 89 7.18 1.46 6.75
C PRO A 89 6.50 1.15 8.09
N GLY A 90 7.22 0.44 8.97
CA GLY A 90 6.71 0.07 10.30
C GLY A 90 6.65 1.23 11.31
N SER A 91 7.21 2.40 10.96
CA SER A 91 7.21 3.56 11.84
C SER A 91 5.82 4.21 11.91
N PRO A 92 5.28 4.49 13.11
CA PRO A 92 4.01 5.20 13.24
C PRO A 92 3.99 6.56 12.54
N ASN A 93 5.12 7.28 12.54
CA ASN A 93 5.23 8.56 11.84
C ASN A 93 5.11 8.38 10.32
N ALA A 94 5.77 7.36 9.76
CA ALA A 94 5.66 7.07 8.33
C ALA A 94 4.23 6.70 7.93
N CYS A 95 3.53 5.90 8.75
CA CYS A 95 2.11 5.59 8.53
C CYS A 95 1.23 6.83 8.57
N ARG A 96 1.48 7.74 9.52
CA ARG A 96 0.80 9.04 9.60
C ARG A 96 1.02 9.86 8.33
N THR A 97 2.28 10.03 7.91
CA THR A 97 2.64 10.78 6.70
C THR A 97 1.96 10.20 5.47
N ALA A 98 1.97 8.87 5.29
CA ALA A 98 1.29 8.22 4.18
C ALA A 98 -0.23 8.42 4.22
N TRP A 99 -0.85 8.38 5.40
CA TRP A 99 -2.28 8.59 5.54
C TRP A 99 -2.68 10.05 5.27
N GLU A 100 -2.08 10.98 5.99
CA GLU A 100 -2.44 12.40 5.96
C GLU A 100 -2.08 13.08 4.64
N ARG A 101 -1.03 12.62 3.94
CA ARG A 101 -0.51 13.28 2.73
C ARG A 101 -0.88 12.58 1.42
N ILE A 102 -1.39 11.34 1.47
CA ILE A 102 -1.61 10.53 0.28
C ILE A 102 -2.93 9.74 0.37
N LEU A 103 -3.00 8.76 1.27
CA LEU A 103 -4.09 7.77 1.27
C LEU A 103 -5.43 8.40 1.64
N GLY A 104 -5.45 9.35 2.59
CA GLY A 104 -6.68 10.02 3.01
C GLY A 104 -7.37 10.73 1.86
N GLU A 105 -6.62 11.46 1.03
CA GLU A 105 -7.15 12.12 -0.16
C GLU A 105 -7.55 11.10 -1.24
N GLN A 106 -6.69 10.10 -1.49
CA GLN A 106 -6.90 9.13 -2.56
C GLN A 106 -8.00 8.09 -2.27
N LEU A 107 -8.41 7.94 -1.01
CA LEU A 107 -9.53 7.11 -0.57
C LEU A 107 -10.79 7.93 -0.24
N ASP A 108 -10.76 9.25 -0.41
CA ASP A 108 -11.95 10.11 -0.33
C ASP A 108 -12.55 10.25 -1.74
N SER A 109 -13.80 9.80 -1.90
CA SER A 109 -14.53 9.83 -3.18
C SER A 109 -14.77 11.25 -3.71
N ARG A 110 -14.67 12.26 -2.84
CA ARG A 110 -14.87 13.68 -3.17
C ARG A 110 -13.61 14.33 -3.73
N THR A 111 -12.45 13.67 -3.62
CA THR A 111 -11.18 14.20 -4.12
C THR A 111 -11.18 14.21 -5.64
N GLY A 112 -10.97 15.40 -6.22
CA GLY A 112 -10.76 15.60 -7.65
C GLY A 112 -9.29 15.92 -7.96
N PRO A 113 -8.86 15.81 -9.24
CA PRO A 113 -9.65 15.41 -10.40
C PRO A 113 -9.89 13.90 -10.51
N CYS A 114 -9.19 13.07 -9.73
CA CYS A 114 -9.35 11.62 -9.67
C CYS A 114 -8.93 11.05 -8.30
N ASN A 115 -9.44 9.85 -7.97
CA ASN A 115 -9.15 9.09 -6.75
C ASN A 115 -9.31 7.58 -7.00
N PHE A 116 -8.91 6.73 -6.05
CA PHE A 116 -9.00 5.27 -6.22
C PHE A 116 -10.40 4.71 -6.03
N VAL A 117 -11.31 5.41 -5.33
CA VAL A 117 -12.61 4.85 -4.93
C VAL A 117 -13.39 4.31 -6.12
N ALA A 118 -13.37 5.02 -7.26
CA ALA A 118 -14.05 4.60 -8.50
C ALA A 118 -13.52 3.29 -9.12
N HIS A 119 -12.35 2.79 -8.67
CA HIS A 119 -11.66 1.64 -9.25
C HIS A 119 -11.62 0.41 -8.33
N LEU A 120 -12.21 0.49 -7.13
CA LEU A 120 -12.20 -0.60 -6.15
C LEU A 120 -13.35 -1.59 -6.38
N GLN A 121 -13.18 -2.85 -5.99
CA GLN A 121 -14.12 -3.96 -6.21
C GLN A 121 -15.61 -3.63 -5.95
N ALA A 122 -15.94 -2.96 -4.84
CA ALA A 122 -17.34 -2.64 -4.53
C ALA A 122 -17.98 -1.70 -5.57
N SER A 123 -17.19 -0.82 -6.19
CA SER A 123 -17.64 0.08 -7.26
C SER A 123 -17.77 -0.62 -8.61
N VAL A 124 -17.04 -1.73 -8.83
CA VAL A 124 -17.14 -2.56 -10.04
C VAL A 124 -18.38 -3.49 -9.98
N ASN A 125 -18.79 -3.93 -8.79
CA ASN A 125 -19.87 -4.90 -8.59
C ASN A 125 -21.26 -4.28 -8.32
N GLY A 126 -21.43 -2.97 -8.46
CA GLY A 126 -22.74 -2.32 -8.43
C GLY A 126 -23.44 -2.30 -7.07
N VAL A 127 -22.70 -2.46 -5.97
CA VAL A 127 -23.24 -2.26 -4.61
C VAL A 127 -22.92 -0.83 -4.20
N SER A 128 -23.75 0.11 -4.67
CA SER A 128 -23.85 1.49 -4.17
C SER A 128 -24.91 1.57 -3.08
#